data_AF-A0A2M7IW56-F1
#
_entry.id   AF-A0A2M7IW56-F1
#
_cell.length_a   1.000
_cell.length_b   1.000
_cell.length_c   1.000
_cell.angle_alpha   90.00
_cell.angle_beta   90.00
_cell.angle_gamma   90.00
#
_symmetry.space_group_name_H-M   'P 1'
#
loop_
_entity.id
_entity.type
_entity.pdbx_description
1 polymer ?
#
loop_
_entity_poly.entity_id
_entity_poly.type
_entity_poly.pdbx_seq_one_letter_code
_entity_poly.pdbx_strand_id
1 'polypeptide(L)'
;MKNGSCKQNTIWILLKGFYAKVHCNDAPKTRNLLYLLELMNAKEDLIIPDEFEDFFKILNEKSVPTRYPDMLFGILKEFKKTNTKQFITKGKKVLKWIKGKSV
;
A
#
# COMPACT_ATOMS: atom_id res chain seq x y z
N MET A 1 -26.18 7.18 -3.16
CA MET A 1 -24.92 7.80 -3.60
C MET A 1 -23.74 7.07 -2.97
N LYS A 2 -23.01 6.24 -3.73
CA LYS A 2 -21.75 5.64 -3.25
C LYS A 2 -20.63 6.64 -3.55
N ASN A 3 -20.29 7.46 -2.56
CA ASN A 3 -19.20 8.42 -2.66
C ASN A 3 -17.88 7.67 -2.89
N GLY A 4 -17.19 8.00 -3.98
CA GLY A 4 -15.91 7.41 -4.34
C GLY A 4 -14.83 7.81 -3.34
N SER A 5 -14.55 6.95 -2.35
CA SER A 5 -13.32 7.04 -1.59
C SER A 5 -12.19 6.47 -2.44
N CYS A 6 -11.15 7.29 -2.61
CA CYS A 6 -10.02 7.07 -3.48
C CYS A 6 -9.32 5.72 -3.21
N LYS A 7 -8.86 5.07 -4.27
CA LYS A 7 -8.35 3.67 -4.39
C LYS A 7 -7.05 3.36 -3.61
N GLN A 8 -6.82 3.92 -2.43
CA GLN A 8 -5.61 3.64 -1.63
C GLN A 8 -5.69 2.28 -0.92
N ASN A 9 -6.88 1.80 -0.58
CA ASN A 9 -7.06 0.60 0.25
C ASN A 9 -6.84 -0.74 -0.50
N THR A 10 -6.66 -0.71 -1.82
CA THR A 10 -6.59 -1.94 -2.63
C THR A 10 -5.32 -2.75 -2.36
N ILE A 11 -4.16 -2.10 -2.24
CA ILE A 11 -2.88 -2.78 -2.01
C ILE A 11 -2.87 -3.41 -0.60
N TRP A 12 -3.40 -2.68 0.38
CA TRP A 12 -3.53 -3.15 1.75
C TRP A 12 -4.38 -4.40 1.88
N ILE A 13 -5.57 -4.41 1.27
CA ILE A 13 -6.46 -5.59 1.27
C ILE A 13 -5.77 -6.78 0.59
N LEU A 14 -5.08 -6.54 -0.52
CA LEU A 14 -4.39 -7.60 -1.27
C LEU A 14 -3.29 -8.25 -0.43
N LEU A 15 -2.46 -7.46 0.26
CA LEU A 15 -1.39 -7.98 1.12
C LEU A 15 -1.94 -8.75 2.32
N LYS A 16 -3.05 -8.30 2.92
CA LYS A 16 -3.73 -9.06 3.97
C LYS A 16 -4.27 -10.39 3.48
N GLY A 17 -4.85 -10.42 2.28
CA GLY A 17 -5.30 -11.65 1.64
C GLY A 17 -4.15 -12.62 1.37
N PHE A 18 -3.01 -12.09 0.88
CA PHE A 18 -1.79 -12.88 0.70
C PHE A 18 -1.30 -13.48 2.03
N TYR A 19 -1.18 -12.65 3.07
CA TYR A 19 -0.77 -13.11 4.41
C TYR A 19 -1.69 -14.22 4.94
N ALA A 20 -3.01 -14.04 4.84
CA ALA A 20 -3.97 -15.02 5.32
C ALA A 20 -3.91 -16.35 4.53
N LYS A 21 -3.66 -16.29 3.22
CA LYS A 21 -3.46 -17.47 2.37
C LYS A 21 -2.21 -18.26 2.80
N VAL A 22 -1.11 -17.58 3.09
CA VAL A 22 0.18 -18.23 3.41
C VAL A 22 0.22 -18.78 4.83
N HIS A 23 -0.33 -18.06 5.81
CA HIS A 23 -0.21 -18.44 7.23
C HIS A 23 -1.44 -19.13 7.82
N CYS A 24 -2.51 -19.31 7.04
CA CYS A 24 -3.80 -19.83 7.53
C CYS A 24 -4.32 -19.11 8.79
N ASN A 25 -4.00 -17.81 8.94
CA ASN A 25 -4.39 -16.98 10.07
C ASN A 25 -4.60 -15.52 9.63
N ASP A 26 -5.34 -14.77 10.41
CA ASP A 26 -5.62 -13.36 10.13
C ASP A 26 -4.33 -12.52 10.13
N ALA A 27 -4.25 -11.60 9.16
CA ALA A 27 -3.22 -10.58 9.16
C ALA A 27 -3.34 -9.67 10.41
N PRO A 28 -2.22 -9.18 10.96
CA PRO A 28 -2.24 -8.29 12.12
C PRO A 28 -3.22 -7.12 11.97
N LYS A 29 -3.92 -6.79 13.06
CA LYS A 29 -4.86 -5.66 13.14
C LYS A 29 -4.14 -4.30 13.28
N THR A 30 -3.08 -4.10 12.50
CA THR A 30 -2.36 -2.83 12.39
C THR A 30 -2.86 -2.04 11.18
N ARG A 31 -2.54 -0.74 11.08
CA ARG A 31 -2.67 0.07 9.85
C ARG A 31 -1.31 0.53 9.31
N ASN A 32 -0.22 0.05 9.92
CA ASN A 32 1.13 0.28 9.46
C ASN A 32 1.45 -0.75 8.36
N LEU A 33 1.60 -0.26 7.13
CA LEU A 33 1.90 -1.08 5.96
C LEU A 33 3.32 -1.65 6.01
N LEU A 34 4.28 -0.86 6.47
CA LEU A 34 5.68 -1.28 6.57
C LEU A 34 5.83 -2.44 7.55
N TYR A 35 5.15 -2.38 8.69
CA TYR A 35 5.17 -3.48 9.65
C TYR A 35 4.64 -4.79 9.07
N LEU A 36 3.53 -4.77 8.31
CA LEU A 36 3.02 -5.97 7.65
C LEU A 36 4.04 -6.53 6.64
N LEU A 37 4.66 -5.65 5.88
CA LEU A 37 5.68 -5.98 4.88
C LEU A 37 6.95 -6.57 5.52
N GLU A 38 7.44 -5.98 6.60
CA GLU A 38 8.57 -6.49 7.39
C GLU A 38 8.27 -7.90 7.93
N LEU A 39 7.07 -8.13 8.44
CA LEU A 39 6.65 -9.46 8.92
C LEU A 39 6.68 -10.52 7.82
N MET A 40 6.20 -10.21 6.62
CA MET A 40 6.21 -11.13 5.48
C MET A 40 7.63 -11.32 4.91
N ASN A 41 8.47 -10.29 4.96
CA ASN A 41 9.87 -10.38 4.52
C ASN A 41 10.71 -11.24 5.49
N ALA A 42 10.53 -11.04 6.80
CA ALA A 42 11.26 -11.79 7.83
C ALA A 42 10.94 -13.29 7.85
N LYS A 43 9.78 -13.67 7.32
CA LYS A 43 9.35 -15.08 7.17
C LYS A 43 9.61 -15.63 5.76
N GLU A 44 10.28 -14.85 4.90
CA GLU A 44 10.58 -15.17 3.50
C GLU A 44 9.34 -15.42 2.60
N ASP A 45 8.14 -15.05 3.06
CA ASP A 45 6.90 -15.21 2.28
C ASP A 45 6.85 -14.25 1.09
N LEU A 46 7.38 -13.04 1.28
CA LEU A 46 7.34 -11.97 0.29
C LEU A 46 8.57 -11.07 0.40
N ILE A 47 9.55 -11.32 -0.47
CA ILE A 47 10.73 -10.46 -0.62
C ILE A 47 10.36 -9.28 -1.51
N ILE A 48 10.48 -8.07 -0.96
CA ILE A 48 10.10 -6.83 -1.64
C ILE A 48 11.27 -6.39 -2.53
N PRO A 49 11.05 -6.23 -3.86
CA PRO A 49 12.05 -5.64 -4.73
C PRO A 49 12.37 -4.20 -4.33
N ASP A 50 13.65 -3.82 -4.38
CA ASP A 50 14.14 -2.47 -4.07
C ASP A 50 13.36 -1.38 -4.82
N GLU A 51 12.96 -1.67 -6.07
CA GLU A 51 12.19 -0.73 -6.89
C GLU A 51 10.84 -0.33 -6.26
N PHE A 52 10.30 -1.09 -5.30
CA PHE A 52 9.02 -0.81 -4.64
C PHE A 52 9.15 -0.21 -3.24
N GLU A 53 10.34 -0.17 -2.64
CA GLU A 53 10.51 0.33 -1.27
C GLU A 53 9.95 1.74 -1.07
N ASP A 54 10.40 2.71 -1.88
CA ASP A 54 9.97 4.09 -1.77
C ASP A 54 8.46 4.25 -1.96
N PHE A 55 7.86 3.38 -2.79
CA PHE A 55 6.42 3.40 -2.99
C PHE A 55 5.68 3.02 -1.70
N PHE A 56 6.13 1.96 -1.01
CA PHE A 56 5.53 1.54 0.24
C PHE A 56 5.75 2.52 1.39
N LYS A 57 6.94 3.14 1.47
CA LYS A 57 7.25 4.20 2.44
C LYS A 57 6.30 5.39 2.25
N ILE A 58 6.23 5.95 1.04
CA ILE A 58 5.34 7.08 0.72
C ILE A 58 3.87 6.71 0.95
N LEU A 59 3.45 5.50 0.53
CA LEU A 59 2.07 5.04 0.71
C LEU A 59 1.70 4.95 2.19
N ASN A 60 2.59 4.41 3.04
CA ASN A 60 2.39 4.30 4.47
C ASN A 60 2.27 5.69 5.12
N GLU A 61 3.22 6.58 4.84
CA GLU A 61 3.27 7.95 5.38
C GLU A 61 2.04 8.77 5.00
N LYS A 62 1.64 8.73 3.73
CA LYS A 62 0.53 9.55 3.22
C LYS A 62 -0.86 8.94 3.46
N SER A 63 -0.95 7.68 3.93
CA SER A 63 -2.23 6.99 4.16
C SER A 63 -3.14 7.63 5.21
N VAL A 64 -2.54 8.29 6.22
CA VAL A 64 -3.26 9.00 7.28
C VAL A 64 -3.63 10.42 6.86
N PRO A 65 -2.69 11.29 6.45
CA PRO A 65 -2.99 12.70 6.19
C PRO A 65 -3.88 12.90 4.96
N THR A 66 -4.00 11.91 4.05
CA THR A 66 -4.92 11.98 2.90
C THR A 66 -6.40 11.82 3.25
N ARG A 67 -6.74 11.54 4.52
CA ARG A 67 -8.13 11.27 4.96
C ARG A 67 -8.74 12.36 5.83
N TYR A 68 -7.94 13.21 6.46
CA TYR A 68 -8.43 14.20 7.42
C TYR A 68 -8.18 15.62 6.90
N PRO A 69 -9.20 16.50 6.85
CA PRO A 69 -9.10 17.83 6.23
C PRO A 69 -7.98 18.71 6.78
N ASP A 70 -7.78 18.69 8.10
CA ASP A 70 -6.73 19.41 8.84
C ASP A 70 -5.32 19.13 8.29
N MET A 71 -5.02 17.88 7.97
CA MET A 71 -3.74 17.48 7.38
C MET A 71 -3.74 17.50 5.85
N LEU A 72 -4.91 17.30 5.22
CA LEU A 72 -5.07 17.16 3.78
C LEU A 72 -4.61 18.42 3.02
N PHE A 73 -4.96 19.61 3.50
CA PHE A 73 -4.62 20.86 2.83
C PHE A 73 -3.10 21.11 2.74
N GLY A 74 -2.33 20.61 3.73
CA GLY A 74 -0.87 20.67 3.70
C GLY A 74 -0.29 19.77 2.61
N ILE A 75 -0.72 18.51 2.57
CA ILE A 75 -0.16 17.52 1.66
C ILE A 75 -0.61 17.68 0.20
N LEU A 76 -1.77 18.31 -0.06
CA LEU A 76 -2.29 18.50 -1.42
C LEU A 76 -1.29 19.25 -2.31
N LYS A 77 -0.49 20.15 -1.71
CA LYS A 77 0.59 20.89 -2.40
C LYS A 77 1.70 19.99 -2.94
N GLU A 78 1.88 18.80 -2.36
CA GLU A 78 2.88 17.81 -2.77
C GLU A 78 2.39 16.94 -3.95
N PHE A 79 1.06 16.78 -4.11
CA PHE A 79 0.45 15.96 -5.17
C PHE A 79 0.35 16.70 -6.51
N LYS A 80 1.50 16.98 -7.12
CA LYS A 80 1.57 17.48 -8.51
C LYS A 80 1.10 16.41 -9.50
N LYS A 81 0.47 16.84 -10.60
CA LYS A 81 -0.06 15.94 -11.66
C LYS A 81 0.96 14.91 -12.15
N THR A 82 2.22 15.31 -12.31
CA THR A 82 3.34 14.45 -12.75
C THR A 82 3.64 13.36 -11.72
N ASN A 83 3.83 13.73 -10.46
CA ASN A 83 4.17 12.81 -9.37
C ASN A 83 3.01 11.85 -9.11
N THR A 84 1.77 12.34 -9.13
CA THR A 84 0.57 11.52 -8.99
C THR A 84 0.46 10.48 -10.11
N LYS A 85 0.75 10.84 -11.36
CA LYS A 85 0.73 9.89 -12.49
C LYS A 85 1.78 8.80 -12.32
N GLN A 86 2.99 9.17 -11.88
CA GLN A 86 4.06 8.20 -11.59
C GLN A 86 3.65 7.27 -10.45
N PHE A 87 3.11 7.81 -9.36
CA PHE A 87 2.64 7.04 -8.20
C PHE A 87 1.55 6.03 -8.57
N ILE A 88 0.54 6.44 -9.36
CA ILE A 88 -0.51 5.53 -9.86
C ILE A 88 0.10 4.44 -10.76
N THR A 89 1.04 4.80 -11.64
CA THR A 89 1.71 3.83 -12.52
C THR A 89 2.49 2.80 -11.72
N LYS A 90 3.23 3.25 -10.70
CA LYS A 90 3.97 2.37 -9.79
C LYS A 90 3.04 1.48 -8.98
N GLY A 91 1.92 2.01 -8.48
CA GLY A 91 0.89 1.22 -7.79
C GLY A 91 0.29 0.11 -8.66
N LYS A 92 0.10 0.35 -9.96
CA LYS A 92 -0.34 -0.71 -10.91
C LYS A 92 0.72 -1.81 -11.06
N LYS A 93 2.01 -1.45 -11.12
CA LYS A 93 3.11 -2.43 -11.19
C LYS A 93 3.16 -3.28 -9.93
N VAL A 94 3.10 -2.65 -8.75
CA VAL A 94 3.04 -3.35 -7.45
C VAL A 94 1.86 -4.31 -7.39
N LEU A 95 0.66 -3.87 -7.82
CA LEU A 95 -0.52 -4.73 -7.86
C LEU A 95 -0.31 -5.96 -8.76
N LYS A 96 0.30 -5.78 -9.94
CA LYS A 96 0.61 -6.89 -10.85
C LYS A 96 1.64 -7.84 -10.23
N TRP A 97 2.66 -7.30 -9.57
CA TRP A 97 3.69 -8.07 -8.88
C TRP A 97 3.12 -8.93 -7.74
N ILE A 98 2.35 -8.35 -6.80
CA ILE A 98 1.74 -9.11 -5.69
C ILE A 98 0.82 -10.21 -6.24
N LYS A 99 0.03 -9.91 -7.27
CA LYS A 99 -0.82 -10.92 -7.91
C LYS A 99 -0.03 -12.08 -8.51
N GLY A 100 1.14 -11.82 -9.10
CA GLY A 100 2.02 -12.86 -9.63
C GLY A 100 2.65 -13.76 -8.55
N LYS A 101 2.67 -13.31 -7.29
CA LYS A 101 3.12 -14.10 -6.13
C LYS A 101 1.98 -14.84 -5.42
N SER A 102 0.75 -14.40 -5.64
CA SER A 102 -0.45 -14.93 -4.99
C SER A 102 -1.04 -16.14 -5.74
N VAL A 103 -0.52 -16.49 -6.92
CA VAL A 103 -0.87 -17.73 -7.64
C VAL A 103 -0.19 -18.90 -6.96
#